data_AF-F6HUH0-F1
#
_entry.id   AF-F6HUH0-F1
#
_cell.length_a   1.000
_cell.length_b   1.000
_cell.length_c   1.000
_cell.angle_alpha   90.00
_cell.angle_beta   90.00
_cell.angle_gamma   90.00
#
_symmetry.space_group_name_H-M   'P 1'
#
loop_
_entity.id
_entity.type
_entity.pdbx_description
1 polymer ?
#
loop_
_entity_poly.entity_id
_entity_poly.type
_entity_poly.pdbx_seq_one_letter_code
_entity_poly.pdbx_strand_id
1 'polypeptide(L)'
;MEFSPTSDGCRGANCTGDINGPCPNELRDPGGCNNPCTVFKNSQYCCDSGSCGPTTYSEFFKDRCPNAYSYPEDDSTSLFTCSTGSNYRVVFCP
;
A
#
# COMPACT_ATOMS: atom_id res chain seq x y z
N MET A 1 -10.02 -1.74 1.80
CA MET A 1 -10.16 -0.39 2.37
C MET A 1 -10.34 0.60 1.24
N GLU A 2 -11.23 1.57 1.42
CA GLU A 2 -11.31 2.78 0.59
C GLU A 2 -10.97 3.98 1.47
N PHE A 3 -10.16 4.89 0.94
CA PHE A 3 -9.88 6.19 1.52
C PHE A 3 -10.16 7.26 0.47
N SER A 4 -11.27 7.99 0.63
CA SER A 4 -11.75 8.91 -0.39
C SER A 4 -12.12 10.28 0.20
N PRO A 5 -11.92 11.37 -0.56
CA PRO A 5 -12.45 12.67 -0.17
C PRO A 5 -13.98 12.63 -0.22
N THR A 6 -14.64 13.36 0.67
CA THR A 6 -16.11 13.55 0.66
C THR A 6 -16.53 14.86 -0.01
N SER A 7 -15.56 15.64 -0.46
CA SER A 7 -15.74 16.88 -1.22
C SER A 7 -15.14 16.72 -2.61
N ASP A 8 -15.70 17.39 -3.61
CA ASP A 8 -15.21 17.34 -4.98
C ASP A 8 -13.81 17.97 -5.11
N GLY A 9 -12.94 17.39 -5.96
CA GLY A 9 -11.67 18.03 -6.35
C GLY A 9 -10.43 17.15 -6.39
N CYS A 10 -10.48 15.90 -5.95
CA CYS A 10 -9.38 14.95 -6.05
C CYS A 10 -9.89 13.50 -6.05
N ARG A 11 -9.03 12.56 -6.46
CA ARG A 11 -9.35 11.12 -6.44
C ARG A 11 -8.94 10.51 -5.09
N GLY A 12 -9.73 9.56 -4.59
CA GLY A 12 -9.35 8.71 -3.46
C GLY A 12 -8.46 7.53 -3.86
N ALA A 13 -8.02 6.77 -2.87
CA ALA A 13 -7.31 5.52 -3.03
C ALA A 13 -8.18 4.35 -2.53
N ASN A 14 -8.03 3.18 -3.14
CA ASN A 14 -8.64 1.96 -2.64
C ASN A 14 -7.69 0.76 -2.75
N CYS A 15 -7.98 -0.25 -1.94
CA CYS A 15 -7.31 -1.52 -1.91
C CYS A 15 -8.32 -2.58 -1.48
N THR A 16 -8.93 -3.25 -2.46
CA THR A 16 -10.00 -4.25 -2.26
C THR A 16 -9.61 -5.64 -2.75
N GLY A 17 -8.43 -5.79 -3.35
CA GLY A 17 -7.90 -7.10 -3.74
C GLY A 17 -7.69 -7.99 -2.52
N ASP A 18 -7.89 -9.30 -2.70
CA ASP A 18 -7.60 -10.28 -1.66
C ASP A 18 -6.08 -10.41 -1.46
N ILE A 19 -5.60 -9.81 -0.37
CA ILE A 19 -4.19 -9.86 0.06
C ILE A 19 -3.96 -11.07 0.98
N ASN A 20 -4.94 -11.46 1.78
CA ASN A 20 -4.76 -12.45 2.85
C ASN A 20 -4.77 -13.89 2.31
N GLY A 21 -5.68 -14.19 1.39
CA GLY A 21 -5.79 -15.50 0.75
C GLY A 21 -4.48 -15.92 0.07
N PRO A 22 -3.98 -15.14 -0.92
CA PRO A 22 -2.78 -15.47 -1.67
C PRO A 22 -1.48 -14.97 -1.04
N CYS A 23 -1.48 -14.51 0.22
CA CYS A 23 -0.28 -14.01 0.89
C CYS A 23 0.90 -15.00 0.78
N PRO A 24 2.10 -14.57 0.34
CA PRO A 24 3.29 -15.42 0.35
C PRO A 24 3.57 -15.96 1.75
N ASN A 25 4.00 -17.22 1.84
CA ASN A 25 4.15 -17.90 3.13
C ASN A 25 5.13 -17.18 4.06
N GLU A 26 6.16 -16.58 3.51
CA GLU A 26 7.18 -15.79 4.20
C GLU A 26 6.62 -14.52 4.83
N LEU A 27 5.48 -14.02 4.33
CA LEU A 27 4.83 -12.79 4.77
C LEU A 27 3.56 -13.02 5.58
N ARG A 28 3.09 -14.27 5.70
CA ARG A 28 1.85 -14.58 6.42
C ARG A 28 1.96 -14.26 7.90
N ASP A 29 0.91 -13.67 8.45
CA ASP A 29 0.73 -13.40 9.88
C ASP A 29 -0.71 -13.74 10.29
N PRO A 30 -1.00 -14.05 11.58
CA PRO A 30 -2.36 -14.29 12.01
C PRO A 30 -3.31 -13.12 11.70
N GLY A 31 -4.18 -13.31 10.72
CA GLY A 31 -5.16 -12.30 10.29
C GLY A 31 -4.65 -11.27 9.28
N GLY A 32 -3.44 -11.45 8.71
CA GLY A 32 -2.86 -10.47 7.79
C GLY A 32 -1.74 -10.99 6.90
N CYS A 33 -1.16 -10.05 6.16
CA CYS A 33 0.01 -10.25 5.31
C CYS A 33 0.99 -9.09 5.54
N ASN A 34 2.17 -9.41 6.09
CA ASN A 34 3.19 -8.43 6.45
C ASN A 34 3.90 -7.86 5.21
N ASN A 35 4.34 -6.62 5.30
CA ASN A 35 5.29 -6.07 4.34
C ASN A 35 6.65 -6.78 4.49
N PRO A 36 7.41 -7.03 3.40
CA PRO A 36 8.74 -7.64 3.49
C PRO A 36 9.73 -6.86 4.37
N CYS A 37 9.61 -5.54 4.50
CA CYS A 37 10.44 -4.78 5.44
C CYS A 37 10.24 -5.24 6.89
N THR A 38 8.98 -5.46 7.30
CA THR A 38 8.62 -5.93 8.65
C THR A 38 9.26 -7.28 8.96
N VAL A 39 9.30 -8.17 7.97
CA VAL A 39 9.83 -9.55 8.10
C VAL A 39 11.36 -9.57 8.02
N PHE A 40 11.93 -9.00 6.97
CA PHE A 40 13.35 -9.19 6.61
C PHE A 40 14.28 -8.08 7.11
N LYS A 41 13.75 -6.89 7.42
CA LYS A 41 14.47 -5.79 8.09
C LYS A 41 15.81 -5.42 7.45
N ASN A 42 15.85 -5.33 6.13
CA ASN A 42 17.05 -4.97 5.39
C ASN A 42 16.78 -3.85 4.38
N SER A 43 17.86 -3.25 3.88
CA SER A 43 17.80 -2.09 2.99
C SER A 43 17.02 -2.33 1.70
N GLN A 44 17.05 -3.56 1.17
CA GLN A 44 16.31 -3.94 -0.04
C GLN A 44 14.80 -3.71 0.10
N TYR A 45 14.24 -3.98 1.28
CA TYR A 45 12.80 -3.85 1.52
C TYR A 45 12.41 -2.61 2.31
N CYS A 46 13.31 -2.11 3.17
CA CYS A 46 13.05 -0.99 4.07
C CYS A 46 13.53 0.36 3.55
N CYS A 47 14.34 0.40 2.48
CA CYS A 47 14.83 1.64 1.89
C CYS A 47 15.55 2.55 2.89
N ASP A 48 16.27 1.97 3.86
CA ASP A 48 16.98 2.73 4.91
C ASP A 48 18.33 3.31 4.43
N SER A 49 18.82 2.83 3.29
CA SER A 49 20.08 3.24 2.68
C SER A 49 20.08 2.96 1.18
N GLY A 50 20.57 3.91 0.40
CA GLY A 50 20.57 3.83 -1.06
C GLY A 50 19.18 3.99 -1.69
N SER A 51 19.11 3.92 -3.01
CA SER A 51 17.83 3.89 -3.74
C SER A 51 17.23 2.49 -3.65
N CYS A 52 15.93 2.39 -3.38
CA CYS A 52 15.19 1.14 -3.44
C CYS A 52 14.19 1.14 -4.60
N GLY A 53 13.62 -0.01 -4.89
CA GLY A 53 12.66 -0.15 -5.98
C GLY A 53 11.73 -1.34 -5.74
N PRO A 54 10.87 -1.64 -6.73
CA PRO A 54 9.99 -2.80 -6.68
C PRO A 54 10.78 -4.09 -6.45
N THR A 55 10.19 -4.96 -5.65
CA THR A 55 10.63 -6.33 -5.39
C THR A 55 9.47 -7.27 -5.69
N THR A 56 9.76 -8.57 -5.84
CA THR A 56 8.70 -9.58 -6.04
C THR A 56 7.62 -9.52 -4.94
N TYR A 57 8.00 -9.22 -3.70
CA TYR A 57 7.05 -9.08 -2.60
C TYR A 57 6.24 -7.78 -2.65
N SER A 58 6.83 -6.65 -3.03
CA SER A 58 6.05 -5.41 -3.18
C SER A 58 5.13 -5.47 -4.40
N GLU A 59 5.58 -6.06 -5.50
CA GLU A 59 4.75 -6.28 -6.70
C GLU A 59 3.51 -7.13 -6.38
N PHE A 60 3.62 -8.13 -5.51
CA PHE A 60 2.47 -8.90 -5.02
C PHE A 60 1.35 -8.00 -4.44
N PHE A 61 1.72 -7.02 -3.61
CA PHE A 61 0.78 -6.06 -3.05
C PHE A 61 0.30 -5.07 -4.12
N LYS A 62 1.20 -4.62 -4.99
CA LYS A 62 0.91 -3.61 -5.99
C LYS A 62 -0.09 -4.08 -7.04
N ASP A 63 0.05 -5.32 -7.49
CA ASP A 63 -0.86 -5.94 -8.46
C ASP A 63 -2.30 -6.02 -7.92
N ARG A 64 -2.45 -6.20 -6.60
CA ARG A 64 -3.76 -6.28 -5.92
C ARG A 64 -4.31 -4.92 -5.55
N CYS A 65 -3.43 -3.97 -5.25
CA CYS A 65 -3.77 -2.63 -4.81
C CYS A 65 -2.89 -1.59 -5.50
N PRO A 66 -3.15 -1.27 -6.79
CA PRO A 66 -2.28 -0.41 -7.60
C PRO A 66 -2.16 1.03 -7.09
N ASN A 67 -3.07 1.45 -6.22
CA ASN A 67 -3.12 2.79 -5.63
C ASN A 67 -2.58 2.85 -4.20
N ALA A 68 -2.14 1.72 -3.64
CA ALA A 68 -1.52 1.67 -2.32
C ALA A 68 0.00 1.65 -2.46
N TYR A 69 0.68 2.20 -1.45
CA TYR A 69 2.11 2.04 -1.29
C TYR A 69 2.43 0.56 -1.05
N SER A 70 3.29 -0.01 -1.89
CA SER A 70 3.74 -1.40 -1.77
C SER A 70 5.17 -1.54 -1.22
N TYR A 71 5.97 -0.47 -1.35
CA TYR A 71 7.29 -0.28 -0.77
C TYR A 71 7.49 1.22 -0.43
N PRO A 72 8.50 1.59 0.38
CA PRO A 72 8.63 2.96 0.91
C PRO A 72 8.71 4.10 -0.12
N GLU A 73 9.33 3.88 -1.28
CA GLU A 73 9.52 4.92 -2.32
C GLU A 73 8.50 4.82 -3.48
N ASP A 74 7.34 4.20 -3.24
CA ASP A 74 6.28 3.96 -4.24
C ASP A 74 5.36 5.17 -4.51
N ASP A 75 5.93 6.38 -4.58
CA ASP A 75 5.15 7.63 -4.66
C ASP A 75 4.35 7.76 -5.97
N SER A 76 4.96 7.36 -7.09
CA SER A 76 4.48 7.67 -8.45
C SER A 76 3.02 7.26 -8.74
N THR A 77 2.52 6.22 -8.06
CA THR A 77 1.18 5.67 -8.26
C THR A 77 0.33 5.68 -6.99
N SER A 78 0.94 6.03 -5.84
CA SER A 78 0.36 5.88 -4.50
C SER A 78 0.19 7.19 -3.75
N LEU A 79 0.80 8.28 -4.23
CA LEU A 79 0.62 9.61 -3.64
C LEU A 79 -0.60 10.32 -4.26
N PHE A 80 -1.50 10.77 -3.39
CA PHE A 80 -2.72 11.49 -3.75
C PHE A 80 -2.73 12.83 -3.04
N THR A 81 -3.14 13.88 -3.75
CA THR A 81 -3.21 15.24 -3.19
C THR A 81 -4.60 15.82 -3.44
N CYS A 82 -5.12 16.48 -2.41
CA CYS A 82 -6.40 17.16 -2.39
C CYS A 82 -6.20 18.59 -1.90
N SER A 83 -7.16 19.46 -2.19
CA SER A 83 -7.15 20.83 -1.68
C SER A 83 -7.18 20.85 -0.14
N THR A 84 -6.44 21.79 0.44
CA THR A 84 -6.43 22.03 1.88
C THR A 84 -7.86 22.26 2.39
N GLY A 85 -8.24 21.60 3.48
CA GLY A 85 -9.58 21.67 4.07
C GLY A 85 -10.58 20.64 3.52
N SER A 86 -10.16 19.72 2.65
CA SER A 86 -10.99 18.59 2.22
C SER A 86 -11.37 17.69 3.40
N ASN A 87 -12.61 17.19 3.39
CA ASN A 87 -13.08 16.15 4.31
C ASN A 87 -12.91 14.77 3.66
N TYR A 88 -12.83 13.72 4.46
CA TYR A 88 -12.57 12.36 3.97
C TYR A 88 -13.44 11.31 4.67
N ARG A 89 -13.59 10.17 4.01
CA ARG A 89 -14.19 8.96 4.56
C ARG A 89 -13.21 7.80 4.39
N VAL A 90 -13.18 6.94 5.41
CA VAL A 90 -12.47 5.66 5.39
C VAL A 90 -13.50 4.55 5.54
N VAL A 91 -13.46 3.58 4.64
CA VAL A 91 -14.39 2.44 4.62
C VAL A 91 -13.60 1.14 4.71
N PHE A 92 -13.96 0.32 5.69
CA PHE A 92 -13.46 -1.05 5.83
C PHE A 92 -14.40 -1.99 5.08
N CYS A 93 -13.82 -2.92 4.31
CA CYS A 93 -14.57 -3.81 3.41
C CYS A 93 -15.59 -3.04 2.53
N PRO A 94 -15.13 -2.00 1.78
CA PRO A 94 -15.98 -1.23 0.88
C PRO A 94 -16.54 -2.07 -0.26
#